data_AF-A0A7J4I8W7-F1
#
_entry.id   AF-A0A7J4I8W7-F1
#
_cell.length_a   1.000
_cell.length_b   1.000
_cell.length_c   1.000
_cell.angle_alpha   90.00
_cell.angle_beta   90.00
_cell.angle_gamma   90.00
#
_symmetry.space_group_name_H-M   'P 1'
#
loop_
_entity.id
_entity.type
_entity.pdbx_description
1 polymer ?
#
loop_
_entity_poly.entity_id
_entity_poly.type
_entity_poly.pdbx_seq_one_letter_code
_entity_poly.pdbx_strand_id
1 'polypeptide(L)'
;MLLWQDIVLTIINFGFMITAIPAIYRNYQHKEAKSQSLSMYLITAILLSVMAYVFLTLDMLLSCVSTAGTGIMWYFLTYQKIIYSK
;
A
#
# COMPACT_ATOMS: atom_id res chain seq x y z
N MET A 1 -25.49 -8.11 1.86
CA MET A 1 -25.26 -8.13 3.31
C MET A 1 -23.91 -7.47 3.54
N LEU A 2 -23.82 -6.39 4.30
CA LEU A 2 -22.53 -5.76 4.59
C LEU A 2 -21.72 -6.78 5.40
N LEU A 3 -20.76 -7.45 4.76
CA LEU A 3 -19.90 -8.37 5.48
C LEU A 3 -19.13 -7.52 6.49
N TRP A 4 -19.26 -7.84 7.78
CA TRP A 4 -18.50 -7.17 8.84
C TRP A 4 -16.98 -7.20 8.56
N GLN A 5 -16.51 -8.20 7.81
CA GLN A 5 -15.15 -8.32 7.29
C GLN A 5 -14.76 -7.15 6.39
N ASP A 6 -15.67 -6.67 5.53
CA ASP A 6 -15.40 -5.56 4.59
C ASP A 6 -15.15 -4.25 5.34
N ILE A 7 -15.90 -4.01 6.42
CA ILE A 7 -15.71 -2.84 7.29
C ILE A 7 -14.34 -2.92 7.99
N VAL A 8 -14.03 -4.06 8.61
CA VAL A 8 -12.78 -4.26 9.36
C VAL A 8 -11.57 -4.13 8.45
N LEU A 9 -11.58 -4.81 7.29
CA LEU A 9 -10.48 -4.77 6.32
C LEU A 9 -10.29 -3.38 5.73
N THR A 10 -11.38 -2.65 5.48
CA THR A 10 -11.30 -1.27 5.01
C THR A 10 -10.62 -0.37 6.05
N ILE A 11 -11.01 -0.46 7.32
CA ILE A 11 -10.37 0.32 8.40
C ILE A 11 -8.87 0.02 8.51
N ILE A 12 -8.50 -1.26 8.44
CA ILE A 12 -7.10 -1.69 8.50
C ILE A 12 -6.31 -1.14 7.30
N ASN A 13 -6.84 -1.28 6.08
CA ASN A 13 -6.18 -0.77 4.88
C ASN A 13 -6.03 0.75 4.89
N PHE A 14 -7.05 1.48 5.35
CA PHE A 14 -6.95 2.92 5.56
C PHE A 14 -5.87 3.28 6.59
N GLY A 15 -5.75 2.52 7.68
CA GLY A 15 -4.66 2.68 8.64
C GLY A 15 -3.28 2.48 8.00
N PHE A 16 -3.12 1.46 7.17
CA PHE A 16 -1.88 1.26 6.40
C PHE A 16 -1.61 2.40 5.40
N MET A 17 -2.65 2.92 4.76
CA MET A 17 -2.54 4.06 3.86
C MET A 17 -2.03 5.32 4.61
N ILE A 18 -2.60 5.62 5.77
CA ILE A 18 -2.19 6.76 6.60
C ILE A 18 -0.75 6.62 7.07
N THR A 19 -0.31 5.41 7.44
CA THR A 19 1.09 5.18 7.87
C THR A 19 2.10 5.21 6.72
N ALA A 20 1.66 4.96 5.48
CA ALA A 20 2.51 5.10 4.30
C ALA A 20 2.81 6.57 3.96
N ILE A 21 1.90 7.51 4.23
CA ILE A 21 2.09 8.95 3.96
C ILE A 21 3.37 9.53 4.60
N PRO A 22 3.61 9.41 5.93
CA PRO A 22 4.83 9.94 6.54
C PRO A 22 6.09 9.22 6.04
N ALA A 23 5.99 7.94 5.67
CA ALA A 23 7.11 7.21 5.07
C ALA A 23 7.49 7.78 3.70
N ILE A 24 6.49 8.09 2.86
CA ILE A 24 6.67 8.76 1.55
C ILE A 24 7.29 10.15 1.76
N TYR A 25 6.74 10.93 2.67
CA TYR A 25 7.21 12.29 2.95
C TYR A 25 8.66 12.32 3.46
N ARG A 26 9.00 11.41 4.38
CA ARG A 26 10.35 11.30 4.93
C ARG A 26 11.38 10.87 3.87
N ASN A 27 11.03 9.92 3.01
CA ASN A 27 11.89 9.50 1.90
C ASN A 27 12.12 10.64 0.90
N TYR A 28 11.08 11.45 0.62
CA TYR A 28 11.19 12.62 -0.25
C TYR A 28 12.07 13.72 0.35
N GLN A 29 11.92 14.03 1.65
CA GLN A 29 12.70 15.08 2.31
C GLN A 29 14.17 14.74 2.45
N HIS A 30 14.50 13.53 2.89
CA HIS A 30 15.89 13.18 3.16
C HIS A 30 16.66 12.75 1.91
N LYS A 31 15.98 12.49 0.78
CA LYS A 31 16.55 11.88 -0.44
C LYS A 31 17.40 10.63 -0.16
N GLU A 32 17.27 10.07 1.03
CA GLU A 32 17.93 8.86 1.50
C GLU A 32 16.81 7.89 1.79
N ALA A 33 16.55 7.01 0.83
CA ALA A 33 15.70 5.88 1.10
C ALA A 33 16.53 4.84 1.89
N LYS A 34 16.87 5.13 3.15
CA LYS A 34 17.64 4.22 4.04
C LYS A 34 16.80 3.10 4.64
N SER A 35 15.48 3.20 4.50
CA SER A 35 14.55 2.21 5.04
C SER A 35 14.36 1.08 4.02
N GLN A 36 14.54 -0.16 4.50
CA GLN A 36 14.27 -1.48 3.91
C GLN A 36 14.74 -1.78 2.47
N SER A 37 14.88 -3.07 2.13
CA SER A 37 15.31 -3.51 0.80
C SER A 37 14.26 -3.14 -0.25
N LEU A 38 14.70 -2.73 -1.43
CA LEU A 38 13.83 -2.39 -2.57
C LEU A 38 12.87 -3.53 -2.91
N SER A 39 13.34 -4.77 -2.78
CA SER A 39 12.56 -5.99 -2.94
C SER A 39 11.35 -6.05 -2.01
N MET A 40 11.47 -5.58 -0.76
CA MET A 40 10.36 -5.62 0.19
C MET A 40 9.22 -4.68 -0.21
N TYR A 41 9.55 -3.45 -0.65
CA TYR A 41 8.53 -2.52 -1.15
C TYR A 41 7.83 -3.05 -2.39
N LEU A 42 8.61 -3.58 -3.35
CA LEU A 42 8.08 -4.07 -4.62
C LEU A 42 7.20 -5.31 -4.43
N ILE A 43 7.64 -6.27 -3.60
CA ILE A 43 6.84 -7.45 -3.25
C ILE A 43 5.56 -7.04 -2.52
N THR A 44 5.62 -6.08 -1.60
CA THR A 44 4.44 -5.62 -0.85
C THR A 44 3.43 -4.94 -1.77
N ALA A 45 3.87 -4.12 -2.72
CA ALA A 45 3.00 -3.51 -3.73
C ALA A 45 2.28 -4.56 -4.58
N ILE A 46 3.01 -5.58 -5.06
CA ILE A 46 2.42 -6.68 -5.85
C ILE A 46 1.42 -7.49 -5.02
N LEU A 47 1.77 -7.84 -3.77
CA LEU A 47 0.88 -8.60 -2.89
C LEU A 47 -0.42 -7.83 -2.62
N LEU A 48 -0.34 -6.52 -2.41
CA LEU A 48 -1.54 -5.67 -2.24
C LEU A 48 -2.39 -5.61 -3.50
N SER A 49 -1.79 -5.59 -4.69
CA SER A 49 -2.54 -5.67 -5.95
C SER A 49 -3.25 -7.01 -6.13
N VAL A 50 -2.59 -8.13 -5.80
CA VAL A 50 -3.23 -9.45 -5.79
C VAL A 50 -4.37 -9.48 -4.77
N MET A 51 -4.16 -8.91 -3.58
CA MET A 51 -5.18 -8.86 -2.53
C MET A 51 -6.39 -8.02 -2.95
N ALA A 52 -6.18 -6.88 -3.62
CA ALA A 52 -7.26 -6.06 -4.17
C ALA A 52 -8.08 -6.84 -5.22
N TYR A 53 -7.42 -7.61 -6.08
CA TYR A 53 -8.10 -8.49 -7.03
C TYR A 53 -8.93 -9.57 -6.33
N VAL A 54 -8.41 -10.18 -5.26
CA VAL A 54 -9.18 -11.14 -4.45
C VAL A 54 -10.42 -10.48 -3.84
N PHE A 55 -10.30 -9.27 -3.28
CA PHE A 55 -11.46 -8.54 -2.76
C PHE A 55 -12.49 -8.17 -3.82
N LEU A 56 -12.03 -7.89 -5.04
CA LEU A 56 -12.92 -7.69 -6.18
C LEU A 56 -13.71 -8.98 -6.50
N THR A 57 -13.07 -10.14 -6.49
CA THR A 57 -13.74 -11.43 -6.73
C THR A 57 -14.70 -11.84 -5.61
N LEU A 58 -14.52 -11.30 -4.40
CA LEU A 58 -15.38 -11.53 -3.24
C LEU A 58 -16.51 -10.50 -3.10
N ASP A 59 -16.66 -9.58 -4.07
CA ASP A 59 -17.65 -8.49 -4.06
C ASP A 59 -17.49 -7.53 -2.85
N MET A 60 -16.26 -7.44 -2.31
CA MET A 60 -15.90 -6.58 -1.18
C MET A 60 -15.31 -5.26 -1.68
N LEU A 61 -16.18 -4.43 -2.27
CA LEU A 61 -15.76 -3.22 -3.00
C LEU A 61 -15.02 -2.20 -2.13
N LEU A 62 -15.42 -2.00 -0.87
CA LEU A 62 -14.76 -1.06 0.05
C LEU A 62 -13.33 -1.50 0.39
N SER A 63 -13.16 -2.78 0.70
CA SER A 63 -11.84 -3.38 0.93
C SER A 63 -10.99 -3.39 -0.33
N CYS A 64 -11.59 -3.64 -1.50
CA CYS A 64 -10.89 -3.58 -2.79
C CYS A 64 -10.30 -2.18 -3.03
N VAL A 65 -11.12 -1.12 -2.93
CA VAL A 65 -10.68 0.26 -3.19
C VAL A 65 -9.63 0.71 -2.18
N SER A 66 -9.82 0.42 -0.89
CA SER A 66 -8.83 0.78 0.14
C SER A 66 -7.51 0.04 -0.03
N THR A 67 -7.54 -1.26 -0.34
CA THR A 67 -6.33 -2.07 -0.60
C THR A 67 -5.61 -1.61 -1.87
N ALA A 68 -6.36 -1.29 -2.93
CA ALA A 68 -5.79 -0.74 -4.16
C ALA A 68 -5.12 0.62 -3.91
N GLY A 69 -5.75 1.50 -3.12
CA GLY A 69 -5.17 2.78 -2.71
C GLY A 69 -3.86 2.61 -1.93
N THR A 70 -3.84 1.68 -0.97
CA THR A 70 -2.62 1.32 -0.24
C THR A 70 -1.56 0.75 -1.20
N GLY A 71 -1.93 -0.16 -2.10
CA GLY A 71 -1.02 -0.70 -3.11
C GLY A 71 -0.37 0.39 -3.97
N ILE A 72 -1.14 1.38 -4.42
CA ILE A 72 -0.64 2.54 -5.18
C ILE A 72 0.39 3.33 -4.35
N MET A 73 0.13 3.59 -3.06
CA MET A 73 1.12 4.24 -2.19
C MET A 73 2.42 3.44 -2.07
N TRP A 74 2.32 2.12 -1.99
CA TRP A 74 3.50 1.25 -1.97
C TRP A 74 4.26 1.24 -3.31
N TYR A 75 3.57 1.38 -4.45
CA TYR A 75 4.23 1.64 -5.73
C TYR A 75 4.96 2.98 -5.75
N PHE A 76 4.38 4.05 -5.20
CA PHE A 76 5.06 5.33 -5.05
C PHE A 76 6.31 5.22 -4.17
N LEU A 77 6.23 4.51 -3.05
CA LEU A 77 7.39 4.23 -2.18
C LEU A 77 8.49 3.46 -2.93
N THR A 78 8.09 2.45 -3.71
CA THR A 78 9.03 1.66 -4.52
C THR A 78 9.71 2.53 -5.57
N TYR A 79 8.95 3.38 -6.27
CA TYR A 79 9.48 4.30 -7.27
C TYR A 79 10.45 5.33 -6.66
N GLN A 80 10.09 5.92 -5.51
CA GLN A 80 10.97 6.82 -4.76
C GLN A 80 12.26 6.10 -4.35
N LYS A 81 12.17 4.86 -3.86
CA LYS A 81 13.34 4.05 -3.52
C LYS A 81 14.25 3.82 -4.73
N ILE A 82 13.72 3.54 -5.92
CA ILE A 82 14.51 3.37 -7.15
C ILE A 82 15.28 4.65 -7.49
N ILE A 83 14.64 5.82 -7.37
CA ILE A 83 15.26 7.11 -7.72
C ILE A 83 16.29 7.56 -6.68
N TYR A 84 15.96 7.46 -5.39
CA TYR A 84 16.80 7.95 -4.29
C TYR A 84 17.86 6.93 -3.82
N SER A 85 17.87 5.72 -4.39
CA SER A 85 18.93 4.72 -4.14
C SER A 85 20.09 4.81 -5.15
N LYS A 86 20.10 5.83 -6.02
CA LYS A 86 21.25 6.19 -6.87
C LYS A 86 22.20 7.11 -6.11
#